data_AF-A0A1B7NPZ5-F1
#
_entry.id   AF-A0A1B7NPZ5-F1
#
_cell.length_a   1.000
_cell.length_b   1.000
_cell.length_c   1.000
_cell.angle_alpha   90.00
_cell.angle_beta   90.00
_cell.angle_gamma   90.00
#
_symmetry.space_group_name_H-M   'P 1'
#
loop_
_entity.id
_entity.type
_entity.pdbx_description
1 polymer ?
#
loop_
_entity_poly.entity_id
_entity_poly.type
_entity_poly.pdbx_seq_one_letter_code
_entity_poly.pdbx_strand_id
1 'polypeptide(L)'
;ALEREDGKGKFVVERREEEGGQIVYEDIEEVKRDYRNDTLTPQLLKAAVTTALNKLLAPVQAAFQANPEWQEIEKKAYPPPPEPEKKKKKPKDKGSRYPGGGAAPKVDGDGTVTGSVEEKLEKLEV
;
A
#
# COMPACT_ATOMS: atom_id res chain seq x y z
N ALA A 1 -19.89 19.86 9.84
CA ALA A 1 -19.56 19.49 8.43
C ALA A 1 -20.77 19.04 7.58
N LEU A 2 -21.99 19.11 8.10
CA LEU A 2 -23.25 19.05 7.35
C LEU A 2 -24.24 20.05 7.97
N GLU A 3 -23.76 21.20 8.41
CA GLU A 3 -24.52 22.07 9.31
C GLU A 3 -24.94 23.33 8.58
N ARG A 4 -26.22 23.38 8.23
CA ARG A 4 -27.00 24.63 8.21
C ARG A 4 -27.88 24.62 9.48
N GLU A 5 -28.26 25.80 9.97
CA GLU A 5 -29.15 25.94 11.14
C GLU A 5 -30.50 25.20 10.96
N ASP A 6 -30.88 24.96 9.72
CA ASP A 6 -32.09 24.30 9.26
C ASP A 6 -32.03 22.75 9.32
N GLY A 7 -30.94 22.16 9.83
CA GLY A 7 -30.81 20.71 10.03
C GLY A 7 -30.66 19.88 8.74
N LYS A 8 -30.51 20.55 7.59
CA LYS A 8 -30.29 19.93 6.28
C LYS A 8 -28.81 19.94 5.90
N GLY A 9 -28.27 18.75 5.62
CA GLY A 9 -26.88 18.59 5.18
C GLY A 9 -26.71 18.94 3.70
N LYS A 10 -25.69 19.74 3.38
CA LYS A 10 -25.27 19.98 1.99
C LYS A 10 -24.17 19.02 1.57
N PHE A 11 -24.22 18.51 0.34
CA PHE A 11 -23.17 17.66 -0.22
C PHE A 11 -22.42 18.42 -1.31
N VAL A 12 -21.11 18.52 -1.14
CA VAL A 12 -20.25 19.36 -1.99
C VAL A 12 -19.31 18.48 -2.79
N VAL A 13 -19.37 18.59 -4.11
CA VAL A 13 -18.50 17.88 -5.05
C VAL A 13 -17.54 18.87 -5.69
N GLU A 14 -16.26 18.74 -5.37
CA GLU A 14 -15.20 19.53 -5.97
C GLU A 14 -14.89 19.00 -7.37
N ARG A 15 -14.98 19.87 -8.38
CA ARG A 15 -14.53 19.62 -9.76
C ARG A 15 -13.51 20.67 -10.16
N ARG A 16 -12.76 20.38 -11.22
CA ARG A 16 -11.84 21.35 -11.81
C ARG A 16 -12.64 22.54 -12.35
N GLU A 17 -12.06 23.73 -12.31
CA GLU A 17 -12.71 24.95 -12.83
C GLU A 17 -13.07 24.79 -14.32
N GLU A 18 -12.23 24.08 -15.07
CA GLU A 18 -12.41 23.74 -16.49
C GLU A 18 -13.66 22.90 -16.77
N GLU A 19 -14.17 22.16 -15.78
CA GLU A 19 -15.30 21.22 -15.90
C GLU A 19 -16.60 21.81 -15.32
N GLY A 20 -16.66 23.14 -15.12
CA GLY A 20 -17.85 23.82 -14.60
C GLY A 20 -17.86 23.97 -13.07
N GLY A 21 -16.71 23.84 -12.42
CA GLY A 21 -16.53 24.17 -11.00
C GLY A 21 -17.29 23.26 -10.02
N GLN A 22 -17.28 23.68 -8.75
CA GLN A 22 -17.88 22.96 -7.64
C GLN A 22 -19.40 22.81 -7.78
N ILE A 23 -19.92 21.61 -7.53
CA ILE A 23 -21.35 21.35 -7.41
C ILE A 23 -21.73 21.31 -5.93
N VAL A 24 -22.82 21.98 -5.59
CA VAL A 24 -23.42 21.89 -4.26
C VAL A 24 -24.81 21.30 -4.42
N TYR A 25 -25.03 20.17 -3.76
CA TYR A 25 -26.31 19.47 -3.70
C TYR A 25 -26.98 19.73 -2.35
N GLU A 26 -28.26 20.08 -2.39
CA GLU A 26 -29.08 20.28 -1.18
C GLU A 26 -29.99 19.08 -0.90
N ASP A 27 -30.23 18.23 -1.91
CA ASP A 27 -31.05 17.03 -1.79
C ASP A 27 -30.38 15.80 -2.42
N ILE A 28 -30.66 14.63 -1.85
CA ILE A 28 -30.10 13.36 -2.32
C ILE A 28 -30.67 12.95 -3.68
N GLU A 29 -31.89 13.36 -4.01
CA GLU A 29 -32.51 13.04 -5.30
C GLU A 29 -31.79 13.73 -6.46
N GLU A 30 -31.21 14.91 -6.23
CA GLU A 30 -30.38 15.59 -7.22
C GLU A 30 -29.08 14.82 -7.51
N VAL A 31 -28.42 14.32 -6.47
CA VAL A 31 -27.23 13.47 -6.61
C VAL A 31 -27.55 12.21 -7.41
N LYS A 32 -28.67 11.54 -7.11
CA LYS A 32 -29.09 10.34 -7.84
C LYS A 32 -29.42 10.63 -9.30
N ARG A 33 -30.10 11.76 -9.57
CA ARG A 33 -30.43 12.20 -10.93
C ARG A 33 -29.16 12.46 -11.73
N ASP A 34 -28.23 13.24 -11.19
CA ASP A 34 -27.02 13.65 -11.90
C ASP A 34 -26.04 12.48 -12.09
N TYR A 35 -26.04 11.50 -11.18
CA TYR A 35 -25.30 10.24 -11.36
C TYR A 35 -25.89 9.40 -12.51
N ARG A 36 -27.21 9.32 -12.62
CA ARG A 36 -27.88 8.61 -13.75
C ARG A 36 -27.66 9.30 -15.10
N ASN A 37 -27.53 10.63 -15.08
CA ASN A 37 -27.30 11.45 -16.27
C ASN A 37 -25.81 11.58 -16.63
N ASP A 38 -24.92 10.80 -16.00
CA ASP A 38 -23.45 10.86 -16.17
C ASP A 38 -22.81 12.25 -15.96
N THR A 39 -23.55 13.18 -15.36
CA THR A 39 -23.05 14.52 -15.00
C THR A 39 -22.16 14.45 -13.76
N LEU A 40 -22.50 13.55 -12.83
CA LEU A 40 -21.71 13.22 -11.66
C LEU A 40 -21.02 11.87 -11.88
N THR A 41 -19.74 11.91 -12.25
CA THR A 41 -18.98 10.68 -12.52
C THR A 41 -18.66 9.90 -11.23
N PRO A 42 -18.48 8.57 -11.30
CA PRO A 42 -18.09 7.77 -10.15
C PRO A 42 -16.81 8.24 -9.46
N GLN A 43 -15.86 8.79 -10.24
CA GLN A 43 -14.60 9.28 -9.72
C GLN A 43 -14.80 10.53 -8.83
N LEU A 44 -15.61 11.47 -9.30
CA LEU A 44 -15.97 12.68 -8.56
C LEU A 44 -16.77 12.35 -7.31
N LEU A 45 -17.75 11.45 -7.42
CA LEU A 45 -18.56 11.02 -6.29
C LEU A 45 -17.70 10.39 -5.19
N LYS A 46 -16.80 9.46 -5.54
CA LYS A 46 -15.90 8.83 -4.57
C LYS A 46 -15.00 9.86 -3.88
N ALA A 47 -14.43 10.80 -4.64
CA ALA A 47 -13.58 11.84 -4.07
C ALA A 47 -14.35 12.72 -3.08
N ALA A 48 -15.54 13.19 -3.46
CA ALA A 48 -16.38 14.03 -2.61
C ALA A 48 -16.83 13.31 -1.33
N VAL A 49 -17.25 12.04 -1.44
CA VAL A 49 -17.61 11.21 -0.28
C VAL A 49 -16.41 11.00 0.64
N THR A 50 -15.23 10.72 0.09
CA THR A 50 -14.00 10.52 0.87
C THR A 50 -13.66 11.77 1.67
N THR A 51 -13.72 12.95 1.03
CA THR A 51 -13.47 14.23 1.70
C THR A 51 -14.49 14.50 2.82
N ALA A 52 -15.78 14.28 2.56
CA ALA A 52 -16.83 14.45 3.57
C ALA A 52 -16.65 13.49 4.75
N LEU A 53 -16.35 12.22 4.47
CA LEU A 53 -16.13 11.19 5.47
C LEU A 53 -14.89 11.49 6.33
N ASN A 54 -13.79 11.91 5.72
CA ASN A 54 -12.58 12.32 6.46
C ASN A 54 -12.84 13.50 7.39
N LYS A 55 -13.63 14.49 6.95
CA LYS A 55 -14.03 15.62 7.81
C LYS A 55 -14.87 15.17 9.01
N LEU A 56 -15.74 14.18 8.83
CA LEU A 56 -16.55 13.61 9.90
C LEU A 56 -15.71 12.79 10.88
N LEU A 57 -14.74 12.03 10.39
CA LEU A 57 -13.88 11.16 11.20
C LEU A 57 -12.73 11.91 11.89
N ALA A 58 -12.29 13.05 11.35
CA ALA A 58 -11.18 13.85 11.88
C ALA A 58 -11.27 14.12 13.40
N PRO A 59 -12.40 14.60 13.97
CA PRO A 59 -12.50 14.83 15.41
C PRO A 59 -12.41 13.53 16.24
N VAL A 60 -12.97 12.43 15.73
CA VAL A 60 -12.88 11.12 16.41
C VAL A 60 -11.45 10.61 16.41
N GLN A 61 -10.76 10.70 15.28
CA GLN A 61 -9.36 10.33 15.16
C GLN A 61 -8.47 11.20 16.05
N ALA A 62 -8.74 12.51 16.12
CA ALA A 62 -8.01 13.41 17.00
C ALA A 62 -8.23 13.08 18.49
N ALA A 63 -9.48 12.79 18.89
CA ALA A 63 -9.80 12.38 20.26
C ALA A 63 -9.12 11.05 20.64
N PHE A 64 -9.06 10.11 19.71
CA PHE A 64 -8.36 8.84 19.89
C PHE A 64 -6.83 9.01 19.98
N GLN A 65 -6.25 9.87 19.14
CA GLN A 65 -4.81 10.15 19.16
C GLN A 65 -4.37 10.89 20.43
N ALA A 66 -5.23 11.75 20.98
CA ALA A 66 -4.95 12.51 22.19
C ALA A 66 -5.07 11.68 23.49
N ASN A 67 -5.68 10.49 23.45
CA ASN A 67 -5.93 9.67 24.64
C ASN A 67 -5.15 8.33 24.61
N PRO A 68 -4.02 8.23 25.33
CA PRO A 68 -3.23 7.00 25.40
C PRO A 68 -3.97 5.81 26.02
N GLU A 69 -4.84 6.04 27.01
CA GLU A 69 -5.63 4.99 27.65
C GLU A 69 -6.60 4.34 26.65
N TRP A 70 -7.21 5.16 25.79
CA TRP A 70 -8.07 4.66 24.72
C TRP A 70 -7.30 3.76 23.73
N GLN A 71 -6.06 4.12 23.38
CA GLN A 71 -5.20 3.30 22.53
C GLN A 71 -4.81 1.97 23.19
N GLU A 72 -4.59 1.95 24.49
CA GLU A 72 -4.32 0.69 25.22
C GLU A 72 -5.54 -0.23 25.26
N ILE A 73 -6.73 0.33 25.46
CA ILE A 73 -7.98 -0.44 25.41
C ILE A 73 -8.20 -1.03 24.02
N GLU A 74 -7.96 -0.27 22.96
CA GLU A 74 -8.07 -0.77 21.58
C GLU A 74 -7.14 -1.97 21.35
N LYS A 75 -5.87 -1.90 21.77
CA LYS A 75 -4.91 -3.00 21.63
C LYS A 75 -5.32 -4.26 22.40
N LYS A 76 -5.94 -4.09 23.58
CA LYS A 76 -6.44 -5.20 24.39
C LYS A 76 -7.71 -5.81 23.78
N ALA A 77 -8.60 -4.99 23.22
CA ALA A 77 -9.86 -5.42 22.62
C ALA A 77 -9.67 -6.05 21.22
N TYR A 78 -8.72 -5.54 20.45
CA TYR A 78 -8.45 -5.95 19.07
C TYR A 78 -6.96 -6.29 18.90
N PRO A 79 -6.48 -7.43 19.46
CA PRO A 79 -5.10 -7.86 19.29
C PRO A 79 -4.81 -8.11 17.79
N PRO A 80 -3.66 -7.65 17.27
CA PRO A 80 -3.31 -7.85 15.88
C PRO A 80 -3.25 -9.35 15.55
N PRO A 81 -3.73 -9.78 14.37
CA PRO A 81 -3.50 -11.14 13.90
C PRO A 81 -2.00 -11.45 13.88
N PRO A 82 -1.59 -12.70 14.17
CA PRO A 82 -0.18 -13.10 14.10
C PRO A 82 0.38 -12.74 12.72
N GLU A 83 1.55 -12.10 12.69
CA GLU A 83 2.19 -11.73 11.42
C GLU A 83 2.32 -12.99 10.54
N PRO A 84 1.85 -12.95 9.28
CA PRO A 84 2.06 -14.08 8.39
C PRO A 84 3.56 -14.32 8.25
N GLU A 85 4.00 -15.54 8.57
CA GLU A 85 5.40 -15.92 8.53
C GLU A 85 6.03 -15.43 7.23
N LYS A 86 6.97 -14.47 7.34
CA LYS A 86 7.73 -13.96 6.20
C LYS A 86 8.44 -15.15 5.60
N LYS A 87 7.90 -15.70 4.51
CA LYS A 87 8.51 -16.78 3.73
C LYS A 87 9.94 -16.35 3.42
N LYS A 88 10.91 -16.95 4.11
CA LYS A 88 12.33 -16.71 3.87
C LYS A 88 12.55 -16.90 2.37
N LYS A 89 12.94 -15.83 1.68
CA LYS A 89 13.26 -15.90 0.25
C LYS A 89 14.42 -16.88 0.12
N LYS A 90 14.16 -18.09 -0.38
CA LYS A 90 15.24 -19.00 -0.78
C LYS A 90 16.10 -18.25 -1.80
N PRO A 91 17.43 -18.20 -1.62
CA PRO A 91 18.32 -17.63 -2.62
C PRO A 91 18.01 -18.26 -3.98
N LYS A 92 17.71 -17.43 -4.98
CA LYS A 92 17.62 -17.92 -6.36
C LYS A 92 19.05 -18.22 -6.80
N ASP A 93 19.39 -19.50 -6.86
CA ASP A 93 20.58 -19.96 -7.56
C ASP A 93 20.40 -19.58 -9.03
N LYS A 94 21.01 -18.46 -9.43
CA LYS A 94 21.16 -18.11 -10.83
C LYS A 94 22.33 -18.97 -11.32
N GLY A 95 22.02 -20.19 -11.73
CA GLY A 95 22.99 -21.12 -12.28
C GLY A 95 23.88 -20.46 -13.35
N SER A 96 25.07 -21.03 -13.57
CA SER A 96 26.23 -20.46 -14.29
C SER A 96 26.03 -20.03 -15.76
N ARG A 97 24.80 -19.97 -16.26
CA ARG A 97 24.45 -19.62 -17.64
C ARG A 97 24.17 -18.13 -17.88
N TYR A 98 24.37 -17.24 -16.91
CA TYR A 98 24.26 -15.78 -17.15
C TYR A 98 25.55 -15.26 -17.82
N PRO A 99 25.51 -14.84 -19.10
CA PRO A 99 26.67 -14.28 -19.76
C PRO A 99 26.84 -12.83 -19.32
N GLY A 100 27.78 -12.58 -18.42
CA GLY A 100 28.03 -11.23 -17.87
C GLY A 100 28.88 -11.18 -16.60
N GLY A 101 29.15 -12.31 -15.95
CA GLY A 101 30.20 -12.40 -14.93
C GLY A 101 31.55 -12.65 -15.60
N GLY A 102 32.33 -11.59 -15.80
CA GLY A 102 33.59 -11.66 -16.54
C GLY A 102 34.61 -12.60 -15.92
N ALA A 103 35.06 -13.57 -16.72
CA ALA A 103 36.41 -14.12 -16.67
C ALA A 103 36.75 -14.59 -18.09
N ALA A 104 37.56 -13.81 -18.81
CA ALA A 104 38.17 -14.29 -20.04
C ALA A 104 39.20 -15.40 -19.70
N PRO A 105 39.33 -16.45 -20.52
CA PRO A 105 40.18 -17.58 -20.22
C PRO A 105 41.65 -17.20 -20.45
N LYS A 106 42.53 -17.68 -19.57
CA LYS A 106 43.96 -17.84 -19.86
C LYS A 106 44.34 -19.29 -19.58
N VAL A 107 44.41 -20.06 -20.67
CA VAL A 107 45.43 -21.11 -20.86
C VAL A 107 46.71 -20.35 -21.27
N ASP A 108 47.92 -20.67 -20.82
CA ASP A 108 48.80 -21.84 -21.09
C ASP A 108 49.85 -21.95 -19.95
N GLY A 109 50.67 -22.99 -19.74
CA GLY A 109 50.94 -24.24 -20.44
C GLY A 109 52.06 -24.99 -19.70
N ASP A 110 51.71 -26.03 -18.94
CA ASP A 110 52.50 -27.23 -18.63
C ASP A 110 51.52 -28.16 -17.89
N GLY A 111 51.33 -29.38 -18.41
CA GLY A 111 50.17 -30.22 -18.12
C GLY A 111 50.18 -30.87 -16.74
N THR A 112 49.97 -30.11 -15.66
CA THR A 112 49.72 -30.65 -14.31
C THR A 112 48.64 -29.84 -13.56
N VAL A 113 47.50 -30.48 -13.26
CA VAL A 113 46.55 -30.01 -12.24
C VAL A 113 46.90 -30.69 -10.91
N THR A 114 47.66 -29.99 -10.06
CA THR A 114 47.72 -30.27 -8.63
C THR A 114 46.71 -29.38 -7.92
N GLY A 115 45.81 -29.98 -7.14
CA GLY A 115 45.04 -29.21 -6.16
C GLY A 115 43.61 -29.66 -5.87
N SER A 116 43.09 -30.71 -6.51
CA SER A 116 41.70 -31.14 -6.26
C SER A 116 41.55 -32.36 -5.34
N VAL A 117 42.62 -33.00 -4.88
CA VAL A 117 42.52 -34.25 -4.10
C VAL A 117 42.77 -34.06 -2.60
N GLU A 118 43.65 -33.14 -2.19
CA GLU A 118 43.98 -32.97 -0.76
C GLU A 118 42.85 -32.35 0.07
N GLU A 119 42.12 -31.36 -0.43
CA GLU A 119 41.05 -30.71 0.36
C GLU A 119 39.83 -31.63 0.62
N LYS A 120 39.72 -32.73 -0.12
CA LYS A 120 38.59 -33.66 -0.01
C LYS A 120 38.80 -34.77 1.03
N LEU A 121 40.03 -35.01 1.48
CA LEU A 121 40.34 -36.08 2.44
C LEU A 121 40.25 -35.58 3.91
N GLU A 122 40.59 -34.32 4.18
CA GLU A 122 40.52 -33.75 5.54
C GLU A 122 39.10 -33.42 6.04
N LYS A 123 38.09 -33.44 5.17
CA LYS A 123 36.69 -33.17 5.56
C LYS A 123 35.86 -34.42 5.84
N LEU A 124 36.45 -35.62 5.76
CA LEU A 124 35.74 -36.87 6.01
C LEU A 124 36.11 -37.57 7.33
N GLU A 125 37.16 -37.13 8.03
CA GLU A 125 37.43 -37.56 9.40
C GLU A 125 37.28 -36.37 10.35
N VAL A 126 36.14 -36.33 11.04
CA VAL A 126 35.86 -35.92 12.43
C VAL A 126 34.35 -35.71 12.59
#